data_AF-A0A967WJW3-F1
#
_entry.id   AF-A0A967WJW3-F1
#
_cell.length_a   1.000
_cell.length_b   1.000
_cell.length_c   1.000
_cell.angle_alpha   90.00
_cell.angle_beta   90.00
_cell.angle_gamma   90.00
#
_symmetry.space_group_name_H-M   'P 1'
#
loop_
_entity.id
_entity.type
_entity.pdbx_description
1 polymer ?
#
loop_
_entity_poly.entity_id
_entity_poly.type
_entity_poly.pdbx_seq_one_letter_code
_entity_poly.pdbx_strand_id
1 'polypeptide(L)' 'SGQAYSGEEVSAWLSPLGLTITATCGVRAFADQVPEERLAEPGFLDALLRLELAAAQLDPYRRIARYIHILARKHVELF' A
#
# COMPACT_ATOMS: atom_id res chain seq x y z
N SER A 1 -11.86 -19.78 -3.17
CA SER A 1 -12.20 -18.48 -2.55
C SER A 1 -10.90 -17.81 -2.14
N GLY A 2 -10.67 -16.55 -2.51
CA GLY A 2 -9.49 -15.81 -2.05
C GLY A 2 -9.78 -15.16 -0.70
N GLN A 3 -9.07 -15.57 0.35
CA GLN A 3 -9.17 -14.93 1.65
C GLN A 3 -8.44 -13.57 1.59
N ALA A 4 -9.07 -12.52 2.12
CA ALA A 4 -8.43 -11.23 2.32
C ALA A 4 -7.69 -11.22 3.67
N TYR A 5 -6.55 -10.55 3.71
CA TYR A 5 -5.73 -10.38 4.92
C TYR A 5 -5.38 -8.90 5.09
N SER A 6 -5.29 -8.47 6.34
CA SER A 6 -4.76 -7.16 6.71
C SER A 6 -3.25 -7.08 6.50
N GLY A 7 -2.73 -5.85 6.42
CA GLY A 7 -1.29 -5.62 6.35
C GLY A 7 -0.57 -6.12 7.60
N GLU A 8 -1.21 -6.02 8.77
CA GLU A 8 -0.71 -6.51 10.05
C GLU A 8 -0.60 -8.03 10.08
N GLU A 9 -1.62 -8.76 9.60
CA GLU A 9 -1.57 -10.23 9.52
C GLU A 9 -0.42 -10.69 8.62
N VAL A 10 -0.30 -10.10 7.43
CA VAL A 10 0.79 -10.43 6.50
C VAL A 10 2.15 -10.07 7.10
N SER A 11 2.26 -8.92 7.77
CA SER A 11 3.49 -8.46 8.42
C SER A 11 3.95 -9.44 9.50
N ALA A 12 3.03 -10.00 10.28
CA ALA A 12 3.33 -10.97 11.32
C ALA A 12 3.94 -12.27 10.76
N TRP A 13 3.62 -12.66 9.52
CA TRP A 13 4.20 -13.84 8.88
C TRP A 13 5.66 -13.64 8.43
N LEU A 14 6.10 -12.39 8.22
CA LEU A 14 7.42 -12.12 7.63
C LEU A 14 8.55 -12.30 8.65
N SER A 15 8.36 -11.90 9.91
CA SER A 15 9.41 -11.99 10.92
C SER A 15 9.91 -13.43 11.17
N PRO A 16 9.05 -14.45 11.32
CA PRO A 16 9.49 -15.85 11.45
C PRO A 16 10.28 -16.38 10.24
N LEU A 17 10.17 -15.74 9.07
CA LEU A 17 10.87 -16.10 7.84
C LEU A 17 12.23 -15.40 7.69
N GLY A 18 12.68 -14.65 8.69
CA GLY A 18 13.92 -13.87 8.64
C GLY A 18 13.85 -12.65 7.72
N LEU A 19 12.63 -12.16 7.45
CA LEU A 19 12.39 -10.96 6.66
C LEU A 19 12.14 -9.77 7.60
N THR A 20 12.83 -8.66 7.36
CA THR A 20 12.59 -7.38 8.03
C THR A 20 11.87 -6.43 7.09
N ILE A 21 10.72 -5.93 7.51
CA ILE A 21 9.95 -4.93 6.78
C ILE A 21 10.73 -3.61 6.76
N THR A 22 10.87 -3.02 5.59
CA THR A 22 11.61 -1.77 5.34
C THR A 22 10.69 -0.62 4.93
N ALA A 23 9.53 -0.92 4.36
CA ALA A 23 8.50 0.07 4.05
C ALA A 23 7.12 -0.61 3.95
N THR A 24 6.07 0.15 4.24
CA THR A 24 4.68 -0.25 4.04
C THR A 24 3.90 0.92 3.45
N CYS A 25 3.26 0.68 2.31
CA CYS A 25 2.50 1.70 1.58
C CYS A 25 1.08 1.21 1.27
N GLY A 26 0.08 2.05 1.46
CA GLY A 26 -1.26 1.84 0.93
C GLY A 26 -1.29 2.17 -0.56
N VAL A 27 -2.06 1.41 -1.33
CA VAL A 27 -2.23 1.59 -2.77
C VAL A 27 -3.72 1.72 -3.06
N ARG A 28 -4.10 2.84 -3.70
CA ARG A 28 -5.49 3.23 -4.01
C ARG A 28 -6.30 3.48 -2.74
N ALA A 29 -5.94 4.52 -1.99
CA ALA A 29 -6.71 4.99 -0.85
C ALA A 29 -7.92 5.84 -1.28
N PHE A 30 -7.84 6.51 -2.43
CA PHE A 30 -8.85 7.44 -2.91
C PHE A 30 -9.43 7.04 -4.27
N ALA A 31 -8.62 6.44 -5.15
CA ALA A 31 -9.00 6.15 -6.53
C ALA A 31 -10.30 5.33 -6.67
N ASP A 32 -10.58 4.43 -5.71
CA ASP A 32 -11.79 3.61 -5.70
C ASP A 32 -13.07 4.41 -5.46
N GLN A 33 -12.96 5.62 -4.92
CA GLN A 33 -14.08 6.52 -4.63
C GLN A 33 -14.27 7.58 -5.72
N VAL A 34 -13.41 7.59 -6.74
CA VAL A 34 -13.44 8.57 -7.83
C VAL A 34 -14.33 8.02 -8.96
N PRO A 35 -15.39 8.75 -9.37
CA PRO A 35 -16.16 8.40 -10.56
C PRO A 35 -15.29 8.47 -11.82
N GLU A 36 -15.47 7.51 -12.74
CA GLU A 36 -14.62 7.39 -13.94
C GLU A 36 -14.65 8.67 -14.81
N GLU A 37 -15.78 9.38 -14.85
CA GLU A 37 -15.94 10.60 -15.64
C GLU A 37 -14.99 11.72 -15.18
N ARG A 38 -14.66 11.74 -13.88
CA ARG A 38 -13.72 12.72 -13.29
C ARG A 38 -12.30 12.53 -13.83
N LEU A 39 -11.92 11.32 -14.22
CA LEU A 39 -10.57 11.02 -14.71
C LEU A 39 -10.29 11.65 -16.08
N ALA A 40 -11.34 12.01 -16.83
CA ALA A 40 -11.21 12.73 -18.10
C ALA A 40 -11.00 14.25 -17.91
N GLU A 41 -11.22 14.79 -16.71
CA GLU A 41 -10.97 16.20 -16.41
C GLU A 41 -9.47 16.51 -16.55
N PRO A 42 -9.07 17.52 -17.33
CA PRO A 42 -7.67 17.89 -17.50
C PRO A 42 -6.97 18.11 -16.15
N GLY A 43 -5.87 17.37 -15.91
CA GLY A 43 -5.06 17.48 -14.72
C GLY A 43 -5.61 16.77 -13.47
N PHE A 44 -6.83 16.22 -13.51
CA PHE A 44 -7.40 15.53 -12.35
C PHE A 44 -6.61 14.27 -12.00
N LEU A 45 -6.23 13.46 -12.98
CA LEU A 45 -5.44 12.24 -12.76
C LEU A 45 -4.08 12.54 -12.10
N ASP A 46 -3.40 13.60 -12.55
CA ASP A 46 -2.12 14.01 -11.97
C ASP A 46 -2.27 14.49 -10.52
N ALA A 47 -3.34 15.23 -10.23
CA ALA A 47 -3.65 15.67 -8.87
C ALA A 47 -3.99 14.48 -7.95
N LEU A 48 -4.79 13.52 -8.44
CA LEU A 48 -5.11 12.30 -7.72
C LEU A 48 -3.85 11.47 -7.44
N LEU A 49 -2.97 11.31 -8.42
CA LEU A 49 -1.70 10.59 -8.25
C LEU A 49 -0.82 11.24 -7.19
N ARG A 50 -0.70 12.57 -7.17
CA ARG A 50 0.05 13.30 -6.15
C ARG A 50 -0.53 13.09 -4.75
N LEU A 51 -1.86 13.11 -4.63
CA LEU A 51 -2.54 12.84 -3.37
C LEU A 51 -2.30 11.41 -2.88
N GLU A 52 -2.46 10.42 -3.77
CA GLU A 52 -2.20 9.01 -3.46
C GLU A 52 -0.77 8.79 -2.97
N LEU A 53 0.23 9.35 -3.68
CA LEU A 53 1.63 9.24 -3.28
C LEU A 53 1.92 9.90 -1.94
N ALA A 54 1.37 11.08 -1.68
CA ALA A 54 1.55 11.78 -0.41
C ALA A 54 0.92 11.03 0.77
N ALA A 55 -0.21 10.35 0.54
CA ALA A 55 -0.94 9.62 1.56
C ALA A 55 -0.46 8.17 1.77
N ALA A 56 0.28 7.59 0.83
CA ALA A 56 0.60 6.17 0.77
C ALA A 56 1.20 5.61 2.08
N GLN A 57 1.99 6.40 2.82
CA GLN A 57 2.63 5.95 4.07
C GLN A 57 1.97 6.51 5.34
N LEU A 58 0.91 7.31 5.20
CA LEU A 58 0.27 8.01 6.31
C LEU A 58 -0.97 7.24 6.78
N ASP A 59 -1.12 7.09 8.10
CA ASP A 59 -2.39 6.66 8.68
C ASP A 59 -3.34 7.87 8.75
N PRO A 60 -4.66 7.71 8.48
CA PRO A 60 -5.35 6.42 8.28
C PRO A 60 -5.30 5.88 6.84
N TYR A 61 -4.85 6.66 5.86
CA TYR A 61 -4.97 6.34 4.43
C TYR A 61 -4.33 5.01 4.04
N ARG A 62 -3.14 4.72 4.56
CA ARG A 62 -2.45 3.44 4.36
C ARG A 62 -3.30 2.23 4.77
N ARG A 63 -4.05 2.33 5.87
CA ARG A 63 -4.85 1.24 6.45
C ARG A 63 -6.17 1.00 5.74
N ILE A 64 -6.71 2.02 5.08
CA ILE A 64 -7.99 1.94 4.35
C ILE A 64 -7.81 1.73 2.85
N ALA A 65 -6.57 1.74 2.37
CA ALA A 65 -6.26 1.51 0.97
C ALA A 65 -6.66 0.10 0.52
N ARG A 66 -7.03 -0.04 -0.76
CA ARG A 66 -7.48 -1.32 -1.29
C ARG A 66 -6.42 -2.42 -1.23
N TYR A 67 -5.16 -2.03 -1.37
CA TYR A 67 -4.03 -2.94 -1.22
C TYR A 67 -2.97 -2.32 -0.31
N ILE A 68 -2.20 -3.17 0.35
CA ILE A 68 -1.03 -2.79 1.13
C ILE A 68 0.20 -3.42 0.47
N HIS A 69 1.13 -2.59 0.05
CA HIS A 69 2.44 -3.01 -0.44
C HIS A 69 3.42 -3.03 0.73
N ILE A 70 3.93 -4.22 1.06
CA ILE A 70 4.97 -4.42 2.07
C ILE A 70 6.29 -4.72 1.36
N LEU A 71 7.31 -3.92 1.62
CA LEU A 71 8.67 -4.16 1.16
C LEU A 71 9.49 -4.73 2.31
N ALA A 72 10.06 -5.91 2.14
CA ALA A 72 10.89 -6.56 3.16
C ALA A 72 12.23 -7.03 2.60
N ARG A 73 13.26 -6.98 3.45
CA ARG A 73 14.61 -7.46 3.17
C ARG A 73 14.84 -8.77 3.91
N LYS A 74 15.37 -9.78 3.21
CA LYS A 74 15.85 -11.01 3.83
C LYS A 74 17.25 -10.78 4.38
N HIS A 75 17.47 -11.11 5.65
CA HIS A 75 18.83 -11.18 6.18
C HIS A 75 19.50 -12.43 5.64
N VAL A 76 20.65 -12.24 4.99
CA VAL A 76 21.53 -13.33 4.59
C VAL A 76 22.70 -13.26 5.56
N GLU A 77 22.75 -14.17 6.52
CA GLU A 77 23.96 -14.34 7.32
C GLU A 77 25.04 -14.90 6.41
N LEU A 78 26.11 -14.14 6.22
CA LEU A 78 27.32 -14.63 5.58
C LEU A 78 28.11 -15.37 6.65
N PHE A 79 28.26 -16.69 6.44
CA PHE A 79 29.07 -17.57 7.27
C PHE A 79 30.55 -17.16 7.29
#